data_AF-A0A7S3CQK1-F1
#
_entry.id   AF-A0A7S3CQK1-F1
#
_cell.length_a   1.000
_cell.length_b   1.000
_cell.length_c   1.000
_cell.angle_alpha   90.00
_cell.angle_beta   90.00
_cell.angle_gamma   90.00
#
_symmetry.space_group_name_H-M   'P 1'
#
loop_
_entity.id
_entity.type
_entity.pdbx_description
1 polymer ?
#
loop_
_entity_poly.entity_id
_entity_poly.type
_entity_poly.pdbx_seq_one_letter_code
_entity_poly.pdbx_strand_id
1 'polypeptide(L)'
;KYGPYHVEVVSRQNTNTWLHMKLYQGKNNEIRRVMRKFSLRVGRLKRVSYGPYTLELVPNPNDLQEVQVTPEIRKLMYDYYKDRSFQARDQISQSKNELTMLESKKAKRQQLKENSDSASSIKLGEKKGDMVLIDEGMSDLEDSEDFDDFDSDSDTAASDKSALKRWGFDEKDQ
;
A
#
# COMPACT_ATOMS: atom_id res chain seq x y z
N LYS A 1 -6.06 -0.25 -26.08
CA LYS A 1 -5.38 0.77 -26.93
C LYS A 1 -3.93 0.95 -26.44
N TYR A 2 -2.98 1.18 -27.34
CA TYR A 2 -1.57 1.48 -27.02
C TYR A 2 -1.38 3.00 -27.01
N GLY A 3 -0.47 3.49 -26.16
CA GLY A 3 -0.04 4.88 -26.13
C GLY A 3 0.85 5.27 -27.31
N PRO A 4 1.27 6.55 -27.38
CA PRO A 4 2.13 7.05 -28.44
C PRO A 4 3.51 6.39 -28.38
N TYR A 5 4.08 6.16 -29.56
CA TYR A 5 5.42 5.64 -29.76
C TYR A 5 6.14 6.49 -30.80
N HIS A 6 7.44 6.72 -30.59
CA HIS A 6 8.30 7.37 -31.58
C HIS A 6 9.11 6.30 -32.28
N VAL A 7 9.15 6.34 -33.61
CA VAL A 7 9.84 5.35 -34.44
C VAL A 7 10.72 6.07 -35.44
N GLU A 8 11.98 5.66 -35.49
CA GLU A 8 12.97 6.15 -36.43
C GLU A 8 13.60 4.95 -37.16
N VAL A 9 13.78 5.08 -38.47
CA VAL A 9 14.42 4.05 -39.27
C VAL A 9 15.92 4.30 -39.29
N VAL A 10 16.68 3.41 -38.68
CA VAL A 10 18.14 3.55 -38.58
C VAL A 10 18.84 3.04 -39.83
N SER A 11 18.43 1.86 -40.31
CA SER A 11 19.02 1.24 -41.48
C SER A 11 18.01 0.35 -42.16
N ARG A 12 17.98 0.41 -43.50
CA ARG A 12 17.17 -0.45 -44.35
C ARG A 12 18.09 -1.41 -45.08
N GLN A 13 17.89 -2.70 -44.86
CA GLN A 13 18.43 -3.76 -45.71
C GLN A 13 17.25 -4.33 -46.53
N ASN A 14 17.54 -5.18 -47.52
CA ASN A 14 16.50 -5.72 -48.41
C ASN A 14 15.36 -6.40 -47.64
N THR A 15 15.69 -7.29 -46.70
CA THR A 15 14.68 -8.09 -45.97
C THR A 15 14.49 -7.62 -44.52
N ASN A 16 15.50 -6.97 -43.94
CA ASN A 16 15.51 -6.57 -42.52
C ASN A 16 15.70 -5.06 -42.39
N THR A 17 14.94 -4.43 -41.51
CA THR A 17 15.07 -3.00 -41.21
C THR A 17 15.31 -2.82 -39.72
N TRP A 18 16.31 -2.02 -39.38
CA TRP A 18 16.62 -1.62 -38.01
C TRP A 18 15.80 -0.39 -37.65
N LEU A 19 15.08 -0.49 -36.54
CA LEU A 19 14.20 0.56 -36.04
C LEU A 19 14.64 0.97 -34.64
N HIS A 20 14.79 2.27 -34.41
CA HIS A 20 14.85 2.83 -33.07
C HIS A 20 13.44 3.21 -32.65
N MET A 21 12.99 2.67 -31.52
CA MET A 21 11.66 2.92 -30.98
C MET A 21 11.77 3.45 -29.55
N LYS A 22 11.06 4.54 -29.25
CA LYS A 22 10.91 5.08 -27.89
C LYS A 22 9.47 4.91 -27.45
N LEU A 23 9.29 4.31 -26.28
CA LEU A 23 8.00 4.03 -25.66
C LEU A 23 8.01 4.52 -24.22
N TYR A 24 6.87 5.06 -23.77
CA TYR A 24 6.67 5.52 -22.39
C TYR A 24 5.84 4.54 -21.55
N GLN A 25 5.29 3.51 -22.20
CA GLN A 25 4.54 2.42 -21.58
C GLN A 25 5.21 1.08 -21.89
N GLY A 26 4.94 0.07 -21.06
CA GLY A 26 5.56 -1.26 -21.16
C GLY A 26 4.56 -2.41 -21.10
N LYS A 27 3.49 -2.40 -21.91
CA LYS A 27 2.54 -3.53 -21.92
C LYS A 27 3.22 -4.78 -22.46
N ASN A 28 2.81 -5.95 -21.97
CA ASN A 28 3.42 -7.23 -22.36
C ASN A 28 3.46 -7.39 -23.89
N ASN A 29 4.63 -7.66 -24.47
CA ASN A 29 4.82 -7.88 -25.90
C ASN A 29 4.26 -6.75 -26.80
N GLU A 30 4.22 -5.51 -26.32
CA GLU A 30 3.63 -4.38 -27.04
C GLU A 30 4.27 -4.17 -28.42
N ILE A 31 5.59 -4.06 -28.51
CA ILE A 31 6.30 -3.82 -29.77
C ILE A 31 5.98 -4.92 -30.79
N ARG A 32 6.02 -6.18 -30.37
CA ARG A 32 5.70 -7.33 -31.25
C ARG A 32 4.25 -7.31 -31.70
N ARG A 33 3.32 -6.95 -30.81
CA ARG A 33 1.89 -6.87 -31.13
C ARG A 33 1.59 -5.71 -32.10
N VAL A 34 2.24 -4.56 -31.93
CA VAL A 34 2.10 -3.42 -32.84
C VAL A 34 2.64 -3.77 -34.23
N MET A 35 3.86 -4.30 -34.33
CA MET A 35 4.47 -4.67 -35.61
C MET A 35 3.65 -5.72 -36.37
N ARG A 36 3.07 -6.70 -35.66
CA ARG A 36 2.21 -7.73 -36.26
C ARG A 36 0.98 -7.14 -36.96
N LYS A 37 0.42 -6.04 -36.46
CA LYS A 37 -0.73 -5.36 -37.11
C LYS A 37 -0.38 -4.78 -38.47
N PHE A 38 0.89 -4.46 -38.69
CA PHE A 38 1.43 -4.00 -39.97
C PHE A 38 2.02 -5.16 -40.78
N SER A 39 1.71 -6.41 -40.43
CA SER A 39 2.26 -7.62 -41.07
C SER A 39 3.79 -7.72 -40.99
N LEU A 40 4.42 -7.00 -40.07
CA LEU A 40 5.86 -7.05 -39.84
C LEU A 40 6.21 -8.06 -38.74
N ARG A 41 7.26 -8.86 -38.97
CA ARG A 41 7.81 -9.80 -37.98
C ARG A 41 9.02 -9.17 -37.28
N VAL A 42 9.04 -9.25 -35.95
CA VAL A 42 10.18 -8.79 -35.14
C VAL A 42 11.17 -9.94 -35.00
N GLY A 43 12.32 -9.85 -35.69
CA GLY A 43 13.40 -10.85 -35.58
C GLY A 43 14.25 -10.66 -34.34
N ARG A 44 14.75 -9.43 -34.12
CA ARG A 44 15.58 -9.06 -32.96
C ARG A 44 14.97 -7.87 -32.24
N LEU A 45 14.94 -7.93 -30.91
CA LEU A 45 14.50 -6.83 -30.06
C LEU A 45 15.53 -6.64 -28.96
N LYS A 46 16.27 -5.53 -29.04
CA LYS A 46 17.27 -5.13 -28.04
C LYS A 46 16.79 -3.83 -27.39
N ARG A 47 16.77 -3.80 -26.06
CA ARG A 47 16.55 -2.55 -25.31
C ARG A 47 17.92 -1.88 -25.15
N VAL A 48 18.08 -0.71 -25.75
CA VAL A 48 19.36 0.01 -25.77
C VAL A 48 19.47 1.04 -24.65
N SER A 49 18.34 1.58 -24.19
CA SER A 49 18.29 2.51 -23.06
C SER A 49 17.01 2.34 -22.24
N TYR A 50 17.06 2.80 -21.00
CA TYR A 50 15.92 2.91 -20.10
C TYR A 50 16.05 4.21 -19.29
N GLY A 51 15.19 5.19 -19.62
CA GLY A 51 15.31 6.53 -19.05
C GLY A 51 16.71 7.11 -19.29
N PRO A 52 17.42 7.55 -18.23
CA PRO A 52 18.76 8.12 -18.35
C PRO A 52 19.88 7.07 -18.44
N TYR A 53 19.57 5.77 -18.33
CA TYR A 53 20.56 4.70 -18.38
C TYR A 53 20.67 4.12 -19.79
N THR A 54 21.89 4.00 -20.30
CA THR A 54 22.20 3.44 -21.61
C THR A 54 23.00 2.15 -21.48
N LEU A 55 22.85 1.26 -22.45
CA LEU A 55 23.58 -0.01 -22.51
C LEU A 55 25.02 0.16 -23.02
N GLU A 56 25.43 1.36 -23.42
CA GLU A 56 26.79 1.65 -23.91
C GLU A 56 27.87 1.41 -22.83
N LEU A 57 27.49 1.52 -21.56
CA LEU A 57 28.37 1.26 -20.43
C LEU A 57 28.75 -0.22 -20.29
N VAL A 58 27.89 -1.13 -20.78
CA VAL A 58 28.06 -2.58 -20.64
C VAL A 58 28.01 -3.24 -22.02
N PRO A 59 29.16 -3.30 -22.72
CA PRO A 59 29.18 -3.70 -24.13
C PRO A 59 28.94 -5.20 -24.34
N ASN A 60 29.39 -6.05 -23.40
CA ASN A 60 29.23 -7.49 -23.52
C ASN A 60 27.88 -7.96 -22.97
N PRO A 61 27.27 -8.97 -23.59
CA PRO A 61 26.07 -9.59 -23.04
C PRO A 61 26.37 -10.24 -21.68
N ASN A 62 25.41 -10.17 -20.76
CA ASN A 62 25.45 -10.74 -19.40
C ASN A 62 26.39 -10.08 -18.40
N ASP A 63 27.18 -9.09 -18.81
CA ASP A 63 27.95 -8.28 -17.86
C ASP A 63 27.02 -7.42 -17.01
N LEU A 64 27.45 -7.12 -15.78
CA LEU A 64 26.74 -6.28 -14.83
C LEU A 64 27.67 -5.14 -14.39
N GLN A 65 27.13 -3.93 -14.36
CA GLN A 65 27.83 -2.77 -13.85
C GLN A 65 26.90 -1.95 -12.95
N GLU A 66 27.44 -1.52 -11.80
CA GLU A 66 26.77 -0.57 -10.94
C GLU A 66 26.92 0.85 -11.53
N VAL A 67 25.79 1.55 -11.63
CA VAL A 67 25.74 2.92 -12.16
C VAL A 67 25.19 3.85 -11.09
N GLN A 68 25.82 5.02 -10.96
CA GLN A 68 25.37 6.04 -10.03
C GLN A 68 23.98 6.56 -10.41
N VAL A 69 23.13 6.77 -9.40
CA VAL A 69 21.79 7.32 -9.63
C VAL A 69 21.89 8.75 -10.12
N THR A 70 21.29 9.03 -11.28
CA THR A 70 21.30 10.37 -11.86
C THR A 70 20.55 11.37 -10.97
N PRO A 71 20.92 12.66 -10.99
CA PRO A 71 20.24 13.69 -10.19
C PRO A 71 18.73 13.75 -10.43
N GLU A 72 18.29 13.50 -11.66
CA GLU A 72 16.87 13.44 -12.03
C GLU A 72 16.13 12.32 -11.29
N ILE A 73 16.67 11.11 -11.30
CA ILE A 73 16.07 9.96 -10.59
C ILE A 73 16.16 10.18 -9.09
N ARG A 74 17.28 10.71 -8.58
CA ARG A 74 17.43 11.03 -7.16
C ARG A 74 16.35 12.00 -6.69
N LYS A 75 16.07 13.05 -7.47
CA LYS A 75 15.00 14.00 -7.19
C LYS A 75 13.63 13.32 -7.22
N LEU A 76 13.35 12.53 -8.26
CA LEU A 76 12.09 11.78 -8.36
C LEU A 76 11.88 10.83 -7.18
N MET A 77 12.92 10.11 -6.77
CA MET A 77 12.90 9.23 -5.60
C MET A 77 12.63 10.04 -4.33
N TYR A 78 13.32 11.17 -4.16
CA TYR A 78 13.10 12.05 -3.02
C TYR A 78 11.65 12.54 -2.93
N ASP A 79 11.09 13.04 -4.02
CA ASP A 79 9.70 13.53 -4.07
C ASP A 79 8.71 12.40 -3.72
N TYR A 80 8.90 11.20 -4.30
CA TYR A 80 8.07 10.03 -4.01
C TYR A 80 8.11 9.62 -2.53
N TYR A 81 9.30 9.55 -1.93
CA TYR A 81 9.44 9.15 -0.52
C TYR A 81 9.01 10.26 0.46
N LYS A 82 9.21 11.53 0.09
CA LYS A 82 8.77 12.68 0.88
C LYS A 82 7.26 12.62 1.07
N ASP A 83 6.50 12.47 -0.03
CA ASP A 83 5.04 12.44 0.00
C ASP A 83 4.52 11.25 0.81
N ARG A 84 5.12 10.07 0.63
CA ARG A 84 4.76 8.87 1.40
C ARG A 84 5.00 9.05 2.90
N SER A 85 6.12 9.65 3.27
CA SER A 85 6.47 9.89 4.67
C SER A 85 5.61 10.98 5.30
N PHE A 86 5.12 11.94 4.51
CA PHE A 86 4.21 12.97 4.96
C PHE A 86 2.84 12.37 5.28
N GLN A 87 2.29 11.57 4.36
CA GLN A 87 1.01 10.87 4.55
C GLN A 87 1.03 9.97 5.79
N ALA A 88 2.11 9.20 5.99
CA ALA A 88 2.24 8.33 7.16
C ALA A 88 2.30 9.15 8.48
N ARG A 89 3.00 10.28 8.51
CA ARG A 89 3.06 11.15 9.69
C ARG A 89 1.72 11.81 9.99
N ASP A 90 1.00 12.24 8.96
CA ASP A 90 -0.31 12.86 9.10
C ASP A 90 -1.33 11.87 9.67
N GLN A 91 -1.34 10.63 9.15
CA GLN A 91 -2.14 9.53 9.70
C GLN A 91 -1.85 9.30 11.19
N ILE A 92 -0.57 9.19 11.58
CA ILE A 92 -0.17 9.02 12.98
C ILE A 92 -0.66 10.21 13.85
N SER A 93 -0.59 11.44 13.34
CA SER A 93 -1.05 12.62 14.07
C SER A 93 -2.57 12.60 14.26
N GLN A 94 -3.33 12.20 13.24
CA GLN A 94 -4.79 12.08 13.30
C GLN A 94 -5.20 11.02 14.32
N SER A 95 -4.60 9.82 14.25
CA SER A 95 -4.87 8.75 15.22
C SER A 95 -4.55 9.17 16.66
N LYS A 96 -3.46 9.92 16.88
CA LYS A 96 -3.13 10.46 18.21
C LYS A 96 -4.18 11.47 18.71
N ASN A 97 -4.64 12.37 17.85
CA ASN A 97 -5.66 13.35 18.20
C ASN A 97 -7.02 12.69 18.51
N GLU A 98 -7.37 11.62 17.79
CA GLU A 98 -8.58 10.86 18.05
C GLU A 98 -8.52 10.15 19.41
N LEU A 99 -7.39 9.52 19.73
CA LEU A 99 -7.17 8.88 21.03
C LEU A 99 -7.28 9.88 22.19
N THR A 100 -6.65 11.05 22.09
CA THR A 100 -6.74 12.09 23.14
C THR A 100 -8.16 12.64 23.30
N MET A 101 -8.92 12.74 22.21
CA MET A 101 -10.33 13.13 22.24
C MET A 101 -11.22 12.06 22.89
N LEU A 102 -10.93 10.76 22.68
CA LEU A 102 -11.63 9.67 23.35
C LEU A 102 -11.32 9.63 24.86
N GLU A 103 -10.05 9.79 25.23
CA GLU A 103 -9.60 9.84 26.63
C GLU A 103 -10.27 10.99 27.39
N SER A 104 -10.28 12.20 26.81
CA SER A 104 -10.93 13.36 27.43
C SER A 104 -12.45 13.20 27.54
N LYS A 105 -13.11 12.60 26.54
CA LYS A 105 -14.55 12.23 26.63
C LYS A 105 -14.80 11.22 27.74
N LYS A 106 -13.96 10.19 27.88
CA LYS A 106 -14.08 9.16 28.92
C LYS A 106 -13.92 9.77 30.31
N ALA A 107 -12.90 10.61 30.52
CA ALA A 107 -12.67 11.32 31.77
C ALA A 107 -13.86 12.25 32.12
N LYS A 108 -14.42 12.95 31.13
CA LYS A 108 -15.60 13.81 31.35
C LYS A 108 -16.85 13.00 31.74
N ARG A 109 -17.08 11.83 31.14
CA ARG A 109 -18.18 10.92 31.53
C ARG A 109 -18.01 10.39 32.96
N GLN A 110 -16.77 10.06 33.35
CA GLN A 110 -16.45 9.65 34.72
C GLN A 110 -16.74 10.77 35.73
N GLN A 111 -16.28 11.99 35.47
CA GLN A 111 -16.59 13.15 36.31
C GLN A 111 -18.09 13.41 36.44
N LEU A 112 -18.85 13.22 35.35
CA LEU A 112 -20.31 13.38 35.39
C LEU A 112 -20.99 12.33 36.29
N LYS A 113 -20.53 11.08 36.24
CA LYS A 113 -21.00 9.99 37.13
C LYS A 113 -20.68 10.29 38.60
N GLU A 114 -19.44 10.67 38.90
CA GLU A 114 -19.01 11.01 40.26
C GLU A 114 -19.81 12.21 40.81
N ASN A 115 -20.10 13.22 39.97
CA ASN A 115 -20.94 14.36 40.35
C ASN A 115 -22.42 13.98 40.54
N SER A 116 -22.96 13.00 39.80
CA SER A 116 -24.32 12.51 40.04
C SER A 116 -24.43 11.66 41.31
N ASP A 117 -23.39 10.87 41.61
CA ASP A 117 -23.34 9.99 42.79
C ASP A 117 -23.14 10.77 44.11
N SER A 118 -22.47 11.92 44.03
CA SER A 118 -22.35 12.87 45.15
C SER A 118 -23.58 13.77 45.33
N ALA A 119 -24.37 14.00 44.28
CA ALA A 119 -25.65 14.73 44.38
C ALA A 119 -26.80 13.86 44.93
N SER A 120 -26.79 12.56 44.70
CA SER A 120 -27.76 11.61 45.25
C SER A 120 -27.55 11.34 46.74
N SER A 121 -26.34 11.52 47.26
CA SER A 121 -26.00 11.38 48.68
C SER A 121 -26.36 12.61 49.55
N ILE A 122 -26.68 13.77 48.96
CA ILE A 122 -27.13 14.98 49.69
C ILE A 122 -28.67 15.04 49.86
N LYS A 123 -29.45 14.16 49.20
CA LYS A 123 -30.90 14.02 49.43
C LYS A 123 -31.24 12.75 50.21
N LEU A 124 -30.75 12.66 51.45
CA LEU A 124 -31.34 11.81 52.48
C LEU A 124 -31.88 12.69 53.61
N GLY A 125 -33.04 13.30 53.36
CA GLY A 125 -33.75 14.15 54.30
C GLY A 125 -35.23 14.21 53.92
N GLU A 126 -36.00 13.30 54.51
CA GLU A 126 -37.46 13.28 54.68
C GLU A 126 -38.35 13.38 53.42
N LYS A 127 -39.01 12.25 53.08
CA LYS A 127 -40.48 12.16 53.12
C LYS A 127 -40.98 10.72 53.05
N LYS A 128 -42.08 10.51 53.76
CA LYS A 128 -42.77 9.28 54.16
C LYS A 128 -43.96 9.03 53.21
N GLY A 129 -44.19 7.77 52.80
CA GLY A 129 -45.38 7.28 52.06
C GLY A 129 -45.34 7.59 50.56
N ASP A 130 -45.65 6.71 49.61
CA ASP A 130 -46.47 5.49 49.61
C ASP A 130 -45.90 4.44 48.65
N MET A 131 -46.16 3.17 48.95
CA MET A 131 -45.92 2.05 48.02
C MET A 131 -46.99 2.04 46.93
N VAL A 132 -46.57 2.01 45.67
CA VAL A 132 -47.35 1.43 44.57
C VAL A 132 -46.41 0.56 43.75
N LEU A 133 -46.69 -0.75 43.78
CA LEU A 133 -46.12 -1.75 42.90
C LEU A 133 -46.76 -1.61 41.52
N ILE A 134 -45.95 -1.40 40.49
CA ILE A 134 -46.26 -1.83 39.12
C ILE A 134 -45.01 -2.50 38.58
N ASP A 135 -45.12 -3.81 38.48
CA ASP A 135 -44.26 -4.69 37.71
C ASP A 135 -44.63 -4.50 36.23
N GLU A 136 -43.64 -4.26 35.36
CA GLU A 136 -43.58 -4.71 33.96
C GLU A 136 -42.41 -4.01 33.24
N GLY A 137 -41.49 -4.81 32.69
CA GLY A 137 -40.60 -4.38 31.62
C GLY A 137 -39.10 -4.37 31.93
N MET A 138 -38.58 -5.52 32.39
CA MET A 138 -37.18 -5.87 32.12
C MET A 138 -37.03 -6.01 30.60
N SER A 139 -36.48 -5.00 29.94
CA SER A 139 -35.88 -5.17 28.61
C SER A 139 -34.45 -4.66 28.70
N ASP A 140 -33.56 -5.63 28.82
CA ASP A 140 -32.13 -5.49 28.58
C ASP A 140 -31.95 -4.76 27.24
N LEU A 141 -31.51 -3.51 27.31
CA LEU A 141 -30.91 -2.87 26.15
C LEU A 141 -29.52 -3.48 26.03
N GLU A 142 -29.47 -4.48 25.18
CA GLU A 142 -28.28 -5.16 24.67
C GLU A 142 -27.17 -4.13 24.43
N ASP A 143 -26.06 -4.30 25.15
CA ASP A 143 -24.76 -3.88 24.69
C ASP A 143 -24.50 -4.64 23.37
N SER A 144 -24.99 -4.10 22.26
CA SER A 144 -24.49 -4.45 20.93
C SER A 144 -23.14 -3.78 20.79
N GLU A 145 -22.10 -4.51 21.18
CA GLU A 145 -20.79 -4.38 20.59
C GLU A 145 -20.93 -4.62 19.08
N ASP A 146 -21.18 -3.57 18.30
CA ASP A 146 -20.85 -3.56 16.87
C ASP A 146 -19.32 -3.50 16.76
N PHE A 147 -18.70 -4.63 17.10
CA PHE A 147 -17.39 -5.01 16.63
C PHE A 147 -17.62 -5.54 15.22
N ASP A 148 -17.47 -4.67 14.22
CA ASP A 148 -17.47 -5.13 12.83
C ASP A 148 -16.38 -6.20 12.67
N ASP A 149 -16.82 -7.40 12.31
CA ASP A 149 -16.03 -8.47 11.72
C ASP A 149 -15.10 -7.89 10.64
N PHE A 150 -13.80 -7.83 10.96
CA PHE A 150 -12.77 -7.88 9.94
C PHE A 150 -12.04 -9.20 10.10
N ASP A 151 -12.42 -10.16 9.25
CA ASP A 151 -11.87 -11.50 9.11
C ASP A 151 -10.37 -11.56 9.40
N SER A 152 -10.05 -12.12 10.57
CA SER A 152 -8.75 -12.69 10.83
C SER A 152 -8.76 -14.15 10.40
N ASP A 153 -8.48 -14.40 9.12
CA ASP A 153 -7.88 -15.67 8.72
C ASP A 153 -6.44 -15.69 9.27
N SER A 154 -6.33 -16.09 10.53
CA SER A 154 -5.08 -16.56 11.11
C SER A 154 -4.90 -18.03 10.73
N ASP A 155 -4.28 -18.27 9.59
CA ASP A 155 -3.69 -19.58 9.32
C ASP A 155 -2.40 -19.72 10.12
N THR A 156 -2.48 -20.55 11.15
CA THR A 156 -1.33 -21.01 11.95
C THR A 156 -0.62 -22.13 11.20
N ALA A 157 0.61 -21.83 10.77
CA ALA A 157 1.75 -22.74 10.59
C ALA A 157 1.51 -24.08 9.84
N ALA A 158 1.82 -24.10 8.54
CA ALA A 158 2.32 -25.28 7.86
C ALA A 158 3.78 -25.08 7.44
N SER A 159 4.64 -25.93 8.01
CA SER A 159 6.01 -26.22 7.58
C SER A 159 6.15 -26.22 6.06
N ASP A 160 6.84 -25.24 5.49
CA ASP A 160 7.20 -25.29 4.08
C ASP A 160 8.69 -25.00 3.90
N LYS A 161 9.47 -26.08 3.91
CA LYS A 161 10.89 -26.13 3.52
C LYS A 161 11.12 -25.72 2.05
N SER A 162 10.11 -25.21 1.35
CA SER A 162 10.17 -24.77 -0.04
C SER A 162 10.40 -23.26 -0.22
N ALA A 163 10.23 -22.44 0.85
CA ALA A 163 10.41 -20.99 0.77
C ALA A 163 11.89 -20.54 0.78
N LEU A 164 12.78 -21.33 1.39
CA LEU A 164 14.22 -21.08 1.42
C LEU A 164 14.90 -21.28 0.03
N LYS A 165 14.24 -21.96 -0.91
CA LYS A 165 14.73 -22.17 -2.28
C LYS A 165 14.46 -21.00 -3.24
N ARG A 166 13.69 -20.00 -2.79
CA ARG A 166 13.29 -18.83 -3.62
C ARG A 166 14.33 -17.69 -3.57
N TRP A 167 15.21 -17.66 -2.57
CA TRP A 167 16.20 -16.59 -2.36
C TRP A 167 17.66 -17.06 -2.45
N GLY A 168 17.92 -18.23 -3.04
CA GLY A 168 19.25 -18.61 -3.55
C GLY A 168 20.38 -18.63 -2.53
N PHE A 169 20.08 -18.93 -1.26
CA PHE A 169 21.08 -19.14 -0.23
C PHE A 169 21.13 -20.64 0.11
N ASP A 170 22.02 -21.38 -0.55
CA ASP A 170 22.41 -22.72 -0.10
C ASP A 170 23.78 -22.63 0.57
N GLU A 171 23.77 -22.97 1.86
CA GLU A 171 24.89 -23.05 2.76
C GLU A 171 25.42 -24.50 2.69
N LYS A 172 26.62 -24.65 2.10
CA LYS A 172 27.60 -25.76 2.22
C LYS A 172 27.10 -27.21 2.40
N ASP A 173 27.50 -28.07 1.46
CA ASP A 173 28.20 -29.35 1.71
C ASP A 173 28.83 -29.82 0.37
N GLN A 174 30.13 -30.14 0.37
CA GLN A 174 30.71 -31.50 0.19
C GLN A 174 30.41 -32.17 -1.16
#